data_AF-X0ZMP8-F1
#
_entry.id   AF-X0ZMP8-F1
#
_cell.length_a   1.000
_cell.length_b   1.000
_cell.length_c   1.000
_cell.angle_alpha   90.00
_cell.angle_beta   90.00
_cell.angle_gamma   90.00
#
_symmetry.space_group_name_H-M   'P 1'
#
loop_
_entity.id
_entity.type
_entity.pdbx_description
1 polymer ?
#
loop_
_entity_poly.entity_id
_entity_poly.type
_entity_poly.pdbx_seq_one_letter_code
_entity_poly.pdbx_strand_id
1 'polypeptide(L)'
;MLEEIPLIEDEETEKLNTTVRMQVEKFIQLGIPLPTAFVVAATNISKPEIQTDLFASYLLSSTKQKQKILEENNLKIRLKKLTEYLGEELKRFEVQSQIRDKVQKEVGKTQREYYLRQQLKAIKNELGEFDESMALTRELEKKLQKKKMPEEANDKVLKEIERLENIPSMSPEHSYVRTYVELMLDVPWSEKTKDVLNLKKAKKILDGDHYDLEKVKTHILDYLAVRKLKGKATKGPILCFVGPPGVGKTSLGQSIAKSLGRKFIRMSIGGIR
;
A
#
# COMPACT_ATOMS: atom_id res chain seq x y z
N MET A 1 -23.90 19.78 -70.06
CA MET A 1 -22.52 19.29 -70.23
C MET A 1 -21.71 19.88 -69.09
N LEU A 2 -21.39 19.08 -68.08
CA LEU A 2 -20.40 19.46 -67.08
C LEU A 2 -19.04 19.36 -67.78
N GLU A 3 -18.33 20.49 -67.89
CA GLU A 3 -17.01 20.55 -68.49
C GLU A 3 -16.04 19.70 -67.65
N GLU A 4 -15.47 18.66 -68.26
CA GLU A 4 -14.32 17.93 -67.73
C GLU A 4 -13.13 18.90 -67.71
N ILE A 5 -12.82 19.44 -66.53
CA ILE A 5 -11.58 20.17 -66.31
C ILE A 5 -10.44 19.13 -66.34
N PRO A 6 -9.45 19.27 -67.24
CA PRO A 6 -8.45 18.24 -67.48
C PRO A 6 -7.50 18.05 -66.28
N LEU A 7 -7.04 16.81 -66.14
CA LEU A 7 -6.01 16.38 -65.18
C LEU A 7 -4.81 17.32 -65.19
N ILE A 8 -4.53 17.93 -64.04
CA ILE A 8 -3.17 18.32 -63.70
C ILE A 8 -2.62 17.17 -62.85
N GLU A 9 -1.89 16.26 -63.47
CA GLU A 9 -0.98 15.33 -62.78
C GLU A 9 0.16 16.15 -62.14
N ASP A 10 -0.15 16.75 -60.99
CA ASP A 10 0.80 17.50 -60.18
C ASP A 10 1.46 16.55 -59.17
N GLU A 11 2.79 16.58 -59.02
CA GLU A 11 3.59 15.71 -58.13
C GLU A 11 3.08 15.73 -56.67
N GLU A 12 2.46 16.83 -56.27
CA GLU A 12 1.83 17.01 -54.97
C GLU A 12 0.58 16.13 -54.77
N THR A 13 -0.15 15.83 -55.85
CA THR A 13 -1.38 15.02 -55.83
C THR A 13 -1.06 13.54 -55.63
N GLU A 14 0.02 13.04 -56.22
CA GLU A 14 0.51 11.68 -55.99
C GLU A 14 1.01 11.48 -54.56
N LYS A 15 1.73 12.47 -54.00
CA LYS A 15 2.17 12.47 -52.59
C LYS A 15 0.99 12.43 -51.62
N LEU A 16 -0.09 13.15 -51.92
CA LEU A 16 -1.30 13.10 -51.10
C LEU A 16 -1.99 11.73 -51.19
N ASN A 17 -2.08 11.16 -52.39
CA ASN A 17 -2.69 9.84 -52.58
C ASN A 17 -1.92 8.73 -51.84
N THR A 18 -0.59 8.75 -51.89
CA THR A 18 0.25 7.80 -51.12
C THR A 18 0.07 7.98 -49.61
N THR A 19 -0.05 9.22 -49.14
CA THR A 19 -0.32 9.52 -47.72
C THR A 19 -1.67 8.94 -47.26
N VAL A 20 -2.72 9.14 -48.05
CA VAL A 20 -4.05 8.59 -47.76
C VAL A 20 -3.99 7.06 -47.70
N ARG A 21 -3.34 6.39 -48.67
CA ARG A 21 -3.17 4.93 -48.67
C ARG A 21 -2.48 4.42 -47.40
N MET A 22 -1.39 5.06 -46.98
CA MET A 22 -0.71 4.71 -45.72
C MET A 22 -1.61 4.87 -44.49
N GLN A 23 -2.45 5.91 -44.45
CA GLN A 23 -3.42 6.09 -43.36
C GLN A 23 -4.47 4.97 -43.35
N VAL A 24 -4.98 4.58 -44.51
CA VAL A 24 -5.94 3.46 -44.64
C VAL A 24 -5.33 2.13 -44.20
N GLU A 25 -4.08 1.85 -44.57
CA GLU A 25 -3.36 0.64 -44.11
C GLU A 25 -3.23 0.59 -42.59
N LYS A 26 -2.89 1.72 -41.96
CA LYS A 26 -2.84 1.82 -40.49
C LYS A 26 -4.21 1.58 -39.85
N PHE A 27 -5.29 2.05 -40.46
CA PHE A 27 -6.65 1.75 -39.98
C PHE A 27 -6.97 0.25 -40.01
N ILE A 28 -6.52 -0.45 -41.05
CA ILE A 28 -6.69 -1.91 -41.14
C ILE A 28 -5.86 -2.62 -40.06
N GLN A 29 -4.63 -2.18 -39.81
CA GLN A 29 -3.76 -2.76 -38.76
C GLN A 29 -4.29 -2.54 -37.34
N LEU A 30 -4.97 -1.41 -37.09
CA LEU A 30 -5.63 -1.12 -35.81
C LEU A 30 -6.90 -1.98 -35.58
N GLY A 31 -7.26 -2.85 -36.54
CA GLY A 31 -8.32 -3.84 -36.38
C GLY A 31 -9.72 -3.26 -36.46
N ILE A 32 -9.92 -2.17 -37.21
CA ILE A 32 -11.26 -1.64 -37.46
C ILE A 32 -12.05 -2.68 -38.27
N PRO A 33 -13.27 -3.06 -37.84
CA PRO A 33 -14.10 -4.00 -38.57
C PRO A 33 -14.60 -3.36 -39.87
N LEU A 34 -13.85 -3.55 -40.94
CA LEU A 34 -14.19 -3.13 -42.29
C LEU A 34 -14.66 -4.34 -43.10
N PRO A 35 -15.67 -4.19 -43.98
CA PRO A 35 -16.07 -5.27 -44.87
C PRO A 35 -14.90 -5.74 -45.74
N THR A 36 -14.77 -7.05 -45.95
CA THR A 36 -13.72 -7.63 -46.79
C THR A 36 -13.72 -7.06 -48.21
N ALA A 37 -14.90 -6.75 -48.75
CA ALA A 37 -15.06 -6.07 -50.03
C ALA A 37 -14.39 -4.69 -50.09
N PHE A 38 -14.39 -3.93 -48.98
CA PHE A 38 -13.72 -2.63 -48.90
C PHE A 38 -12.20 -2.77 -48.95
N VAL A 39 -11.65 -3.74 -48.21
CA VAL A 39 -10.20 -3.99 -48.17
C VAL A 39 -9.67 -4.37 -49.55
N VAL A 40 -10.40 -5.23 -50.28
CA VAL A 40 -10.05 -5.64 -51.66
C VAL A 40 -10.21 -4.48 -52.65
N ALA A 41 -11.25 -3.66 -52.50
CA ALA A 41 -11.45 -2.49 -53.36
C ALA A 41 -10.39 -1.40 -53.12
N ALA A 42 -9.97 -1.20 -51.87
CA ALA A 42 -8.93 -0.25 -51.50
C ALA A 42 -7.59 -0.53 -52.20
N THR A 43 -7.24 -1.81 -52.39
CA THR A 43 -5.98 -2.22 -53.04
C THR A 43 -6.06 -2.23 -54.57
N ASN A 44 -7.25 -2.43 -55.15
CA ASN A 44 -7.40 -2.71 -56.59
C ASN A 44 -7.85 -1.51 -57.45
N ILE A 45 -8.35 -0.43 -56.85
CA ILE A 45 -8.79 0.74 -57.62
C ILE A 45 -7.59 1.62 -57.98
N SER A 46 -7.30 1.80 -59.27
CA SER A 46 -6.19 2.65 -59.73
C SER A 46 -6.56 4.13 -59.87
N LYS A 47 -7.85 4.47 -59.98
CA LYS A 47 -8.30 5.87 -60.17
C LYS A 47 -8.39 6.61 -58.82
N PRO A 48 -7.64 7.71 -58.60
CA PRO A 48 -7.57 8.41 -57.31
C PRO A 48 -8.89 9.05 -56.87
N GLU A 49 -9.73 9.46 -57.82
CA GLU A 49 -11.07 10.03 -57.56
C GLU A 49 -12.01 9.00 -56.92
N ILE A 50 -12.08 7.81 -57.52
CA ILE A 50 -12.92 6.72 -57.02
C ILE A 50 -12.39 6.21 -55.67
N GLN A 51 -11.07 6.19 -55.50
CA GLN A 51 -10.46 5.86 -54.20
C GLN A 51 -10.82 6.87 -53.11
N THR A 52 -10.74 8.16 -53.40
CA THR A 52 -11.07 9.22 -52.43
C THR A 52 -12.52 9.13 -51.98
N ASP A 53 -13.45 8.93 -52.91
CA ASP A 53 -14.88 8.81 -52.61
C ASP A 53 -15.18 7.52 -51.81
N LEU A 54 -14.54 6.40 -52.17
CA LEU A 54 -14.68 5.15 -51.44
C LEU A 54 -14.14 5.26 -50.01
N PHE A 55 -12.94 5.83 -49.83
CA PHE A 55 -12.34 6.01 -48.51
C PHE A 55 -13.16 6.96 -47.64
N ALA A 56 -13.65 8.07 -48.21
CA ALA A 56 -14.52 9.00 -47.49
C ALA A 56 -15.83 8.32 -47.03
N SER A 57 -16.41 7.44 -47.86
CA SER A 57 -17.67 6.78 -47.53
C SER A 57 -17.57 5.81 -46.34
N TYR A 58 -16.45 5.08 -46.22
CA TYR A 58 -16.26 4.03 -45.21
C TYR A 58 -15.51 4.49 -43.95
N LEU A 59 -14.55 5.40 -44.08
CA LEU A 59 -13.63 5.73 -42.98
C LEU A 59 -14.02 6.99 -42.21
N LEU A 60 -14.83 7.87 -42.80
CA LEU A 60 -15.34 9.04 -42.10
C LEU A 60 -16.61 8.70 -41.34
N SER A 61 -16.67 9.10 -40.08
CA SER A 61 -17.86 8.91 -39.24
C SER A 61 -18.92 10.00 -39.48
N SER A 62 -18.50 11.23 -39.79
CA SER A 62 -19.40 12.38 -39.89
C SER A 62 -19.98 12.57 -41.29
N THR A 63 -21.31 12.57 -41.40
CA THR A 63 -22.04 12.88 -42.64
C THR A 63 -21.67 14.24 -43.22
N LYS A 64 -21.40 15.23 -42.37
CA LYS A 64 -20.98 16.58 -42.79
C LYS A 64 -19.59 16.57 -43.45
N GLN A 65 -18.68 15.71 -42.99
CA GLN A 65 -17.35 15.57 -43.58
C GLN A 65 -17.43 14.86 -44.94
N LYS A 66 -18.25 13.80 -45.05
CA LYS A 66 -18.50 13.10 -46.32
C LYS A 66 -19.05 14.05 -47.39
N GLN A 67 -20.05 14.85 -47.02
CA GLN A 67 -20.65 15.82 -47.93
C GLN A 67 -19.65 16.87 -48.42
N LYS A 68 -18.83 17.44 -47.52
CA LYS A 68 -17.78 18.42 -47.88
C LYS A 68 -16.70 17.90 -48.83
N ILE A 69 -16.49 16.59 -48.86
CA ILE A 69 -15.55 15.93 -49.77
C ILE A 69 -16.20 15.73 -51.15
N LEU A 70 -17.46 15.27 -51.17
CA LEU A 70 -18.20 15.04 -52.41
C LEU A 70 -18.58 16.34 -53.14
N GLU A 71 -18.75 17.44 -52.42
CA GLU A 71 -19.03 18.77 -52.99
C GLU A 71 -17.79 19.42 -53.63
N GLU A 72 -16.58 18.92 -53.35
CA GLU A 72 -15.33 19.53 -53.83
C GLU A 72 -14.93 18.96 -55.19
N ASN A 73 -15.05 19.76 -56.25
CA ASN A 73 -14.69 19.33 -57.61
C ASN A 73 -13.16 19.22 -57.84
N ASN A 74 -12.35 19.88 -57.02
CA ASN A 74 -10.90 19.83 -57.13
C ASN A 74 -10.31 18.64 -56.36
N LEU A 75 -9.75 17.66 -57.09
CA LEU A 75 -9.15 16.45 -56.55
C LEU A 75 -8.06 16.72 -55.49
N LYS A 76 -7.22 17.75 -55.71
CA LYS A 76 -6.13 18.11 -54.78
C LYS A 76 -6.68 18.62 -53.44
N ILE A 77 -7.71 19.44 -53.48
CA ILE A 77 -8.38 19.95 -52.27
C ILE A 77 -9.13 18.82 -51.56
N ARG A 78 -9.77 17.93 -52.33
CA ARG A 78 -10.47 16.74 -51.82
C ARG A 78 -9.53 15.81 -51.05
N LEU A 79 -8.38 15.51 -51.65
CA LEU A 79 -7.33 14.70 -51.03
C LEU A 79 -6.78 15.35 -49.75
N LYS A 80 -6.48 16.65 -49.75
CA LYS A 80 -6.01 17.36 -48.54
C LYS A 80 -7.01 17.26 -47.38
N LYS A 81 -8.30 17.53 -47.65
CA LYS A 81 -9.38 17.41 -46.66
C LYS A 81 -9.51 15.96 -46.14
N LEU A 82 -9.42 14.97 -47.03
CA LEU A 82 -9.50 13.57 -46.64
C LEU A 82 -8.33 13.18 -45.72
N THR A 83 -7.10 13.56 -46.06
CA THR A 83 -5.91 13.27 -45.24
C THR A 83 -6.00 13.85 -43.84
N GLU A 84 -6.56 15.06 -43.70
CA GLU A 84 -6.77 15.71 -42.41
C GLU A 84 -7.81 14.97 -41.57
N TYR A 85 -8.99 14.69 -42.13
CA TYR A 85 -10.05 13.97 -41.40
C TYR A 85 -9.66 12.54 -41.05
N LEU A 86 -8.99 11.83 -41.95
CA LEU A 86 -8.44 10.50 -41.66
C LEU A 86 -7.40 10.57 -40.54
N GLY A 87 -6.55 11.60 -40.52
CA GLY A 87 -5.57 11.79 -39.46
C GLY A 87 -6.20 11.99 -38.07
N GLU A 88 -7.32 12.73 -37.98
CA GLU A 88 -8.06 12.88 -36.72
C GLU A 88 -8.71 11.59 -36.25
N GLU A 89 -9.34 10.84 -37.17
CA GLU A 89 -9.95 9.55 -36.84
C GLU A 89 -8.90 8.53 -36.37
N LEU A 90 -7.74 8.50 -37.03
CA LEU A 90 -6.68 7.53 -36.72
C LEU A 90 -6.17 7.73 -35.28
N LYS A 91 -5.99 8.99 -34.86
CA LYS A 91 -5.65 9.33 -33.47
C LYS A 91 -6.72 8.87 -32.48
N ARG A 92 -8.01 9.03 -32.81
CA ARG A 92 -9.10 8.54 -31.95
C ARG A 92 -9.04 7.03 -31.75
N PHE A 93 -8.82 6.28 -32.84
CA PHE A 93 -8.74 4.82 -32.79
C PHE A 93 -7.49 4.33 -32.05
N GLU A 94 -6.33 4.97 -32.23
CA GLU A 94 -5.11 4.63 -31.48
C GLU A 94 -5.33 4.76 -29.97
N VAL A 95 -5.95 5.85 -29.51
CA VAL A 95 -6.26 6.05 -28.08
C VAL A 95 -7.21 4.96 -27.58
N GLN A 96 -8.27 4.64 -28.32
CA GLN A 96 -9.19 3.57 -27.94
C GLN A 96 -8.52 2.19 -27.87
N SER A 97 -7.63 1.89 -28.80
CA SER A 97 -6.87 0.63 -28.82
C SER A 97 -5.96 0.52 -27.59
N GLN A 98 -5.20 1.58 -27.27
CA GLN A 98 -4.35 1.62 -26.08
C GLN A 98 -5.14 1.45 -24.78
N ILE A 99 -6.34 2.04 -24.68
CA ILE A 99 -7.23 1.85 -23.52
C ILE A 99 -7.65 0.39 -23.40
N ARG A 100 -8.06 -0.24 -24.51
CA ARG A 100 -8.47 -1.64 -24.55
C ARG A 100 -7.36 -2.58 -24.09
N ASP A 101 -6.14 -2.38 -24.59
CA ASP A 101 -4.98 -3.20 -24.22
C ASP A 101 -4.61 -3.08 -22.75
N LYS A 102 -4.71 -1.86 -22.17
CA LYS A 102 -4.48 -1.64 -20.74
C LYS A 102 -5.50 -2.39 -19.89
N VAL A 103 -6.79 -2.25 -20.20
CA VAL A 103 -7.87 -2.93 -19.49
C VAL A 103 -7.69 -4.46 -19.55
N GLN A 104 -7.40 -5.00 -20.73
CA GLN A 104 -7.24 -6.45 -20.90
C GLN A 104 -6.04 -7.00 -20.13
N LYS A 105 -4.93 -6.25 -20.05
CA LYS A 105 -3.77 -6.61 -19.22
C LYS A 105 -4.09 -6.59 -17.72
N GLU A 106 -4.84 -5.61 -17.24
CA GLU A 106 -5.22 -5.54 -15.82
C GLU A 106 -6.21 -6.63 -15.41
N VAL A 107 -7.22 -6.90 -16.25
CA VAL A 107 -8.18 -7.99 -16.03
C VAL A 107 -7.48 -9.36 -16.03
N GLY A 108 -6.54 -9.58 -16.95
CA GLY A 108 -5.76 -10.83 -16.99
C GLY A 108 -4.89 -11.03 -15.74
N LYS A 109 -4.27 -9.96 -15.21
CA LYS A 109 -3.49 -10.02 -13.97
C LYS A 109 -4.35 -10.36 -12.76
N THR A 110 -5.48 -9.68 -12.60
CA THR A 110 -6.38 -9.89 -11.45
C THR A 110 -6.99 -11.29 -11.43
N GLN A 111 -7.41 -11.83 -12.58
CA GLN A 111 -7.88 -13.22 -12.67
C GLN A 111 -6.78 -14.24 -12.33
N ARG A 112 -5.55 -14.00 -12.82
CA ARG A 112 -4.40 -14.87 -12.53
C ARG A 112 -4.05 -14.86 -11.04
N GLU A 113 -4.03 -13.68 -10.41
CA GLU A 113 -3.80 -13.56 -8.96
C GLU A 113 -4.89 -14.26 -8.14
N TYR A 114 -6.16 -14.11 -8.52
CA TYR A 114 -7.27 -14.80 -7.86
C TYR A 114 -7.12 -16.32 -7.91
N TYR A 115 -6.78 -16.87 -9.09
CA TYR A 115 -6.58 -18.30 -9.27
C TYR A 115 -5.39 -18.83 -8.44
N LEU A 116 -4.26 -18.12 -8.45
CA LEU A 116 -3.08 -18.47 -7.65
C LEU A 116 -3.39 -18.47 -6.14
N ARG A 117 -4.19 -17.52 -5.65
CA ARG A 117 -4.61 -17.49 -4.24
C ARG A 117 -5.48 -18.69 -3.86
N GLN A 118 -6.39 -19.11 -4.74
CA GLN A 118 -7.21 -20.29 -4.50
C GLN A 118 -6.37 -21.58 -4.48
N GLN A 119 -5.38 -21.70 -5.38
CA GLN A 119 -4.44 -22.82 -5.36
C GLN A 119 -3.61 -22.85 -4.08
N LEU A 120 -3.07 -21.71 -3.63
CA LEU A 120 -2.34 -21.63 -2.37
C LEU A 120 -3.20 -22.05 -1.18
N LYS A 121 -4.48 -21.67 -1.16
CA LYS A 121 -5.42 -22.08 -0.10
C LYS A 121 -5.67 -23.59 -0.11
N ALA A 122 -5.82 -24.20 -1.29
CA ALA A 122 -5.95 -25.65 -1.42
C ALA A 122 -4.69 -26.39 -0.94
N ILE A 123 -3.51 -25.93 -1.34
CA ILE A 123 -2.22 -26.50 -0.93
C ILE A 123 -2.03 -26.42 0.59
N LYS A 124 -2.32 -25.26 1.22
CA LYS A 124 -2.24 -25.10 2.68
C LYS A 124 -3.16 -26.06 3.44
N ASN A 125 -4.33 -26.37 2.89
CA ASN A 125 -5.26 -27.34 3.47
C ASN A 125 -4.76 -28.78 3.33
N GLU A 126 -4.18 -29.15 2.17
CA GLU A 126 -3.60 -30.49 1.96
C GLU A 126 -2.35 -30.74 2.81
N LEU A 127 -1.54 -29.70 3.08
CA LEU A 127 -0.33 -29.78 3.91
C LEU A 127 -0.62 -29.86 5.43
N GLY A 128 -1.86 -29.66 5.87
CA GLY A 128 -2.22 -29.64 7.31
C GLY A 128 -1.73 -28.41 8.08
N GLU A 129 -0.92 -27.54 7.45
CA GLU A 129 -0.41 -26.29 8.03
C GLU A 129 -1.54 -25.30 8.39
N PHE A 130 -2.69 -25.39 7.71
CA PHE A 130 -3.84 -24.52 7.98
C PHE A 130 -4.40 -24.74 9.40
N ASP A 131 -4.44 -25.98 9.89
CA ASP A 131 -4.96 -26.29 11.22
C ASP A 131 -3.99 -25.88 12.34
N GLU A 132 -2.68 -26.06 12.15
CA GLU A 132 -1.68 -25.62 13.15
C GLU A 132 -1.59 -24.11 13.26
N SER A 133 -1.59 -23.39 12.12
CA SER A 133 -1.59 -21.93 12.10
C SER A 133 -2.86 -21.39 12.77
N MET A 134 -4.03 -21.90 12.41
CA MET A 134 -5.30 -21.52 13.02
C MET A 134 -5.35 -21.79 14.53
N ALA A 135 -4.78 -22.91 14.99
CA ALA A 135 -4.72 -23.21 16.42
C ALA A 135 -3.87 -22.19 17.18
N LEU A 136 -2.71 -21.83 16.65
CA LEU A 136 -1.80 -20.84 17.25
C LEU A 136 -2.45 -19.44 17.30
N THR A 137 -3.03 -18.99 16.19
CA THR A 137 -3.71 -17.69 16.09
C THR A 137 -4.85 -17.58 17.09
N ARG A 138 -5.69 -18.62 17.21
CA ARG A 138 -6.77 -18.68 18.21
C ARG A 138 -6.26 -18.66 19.65
N GLU A 139 -5.10 -19.24 19.93
CA GLU A 139 -4.50 -19.17 21.26
C GLU A 139 -4.07 -17.74 21.60
N LEU A 140 -3.44 -17.04 20.64
CA LEU A 140 -3.01 -15.65 20.78
C LEU A 140 -4.21 -14.71 20.96
N GLU A 141 -5.29 -14.90 20.20
CA GLU A 141 -6.53 -14.15 20.38
C GLU A 141 -7.15 -14.36 21.77
N LYS A 142 -7.19 -15.61 22.26
CA LYS A 142 -7.66 -15.90 23.62
C LYS A 142 -6.81 -15.20 24.69
N LYS A 143 -5.49 -15.13 24.50
CA LYS A 143 -4.60 -14.38 25.40
C LYS A 143 -4.84 -12.88 25.32
N LEU A 144 -5.07 -12.35 24.12
CA LEU A 144 -5.39 -10.94 23.87
C LEU A 144 -6.68 -10.54 24.59
N GLN A 145 -7.76 -11.33 24.45
CA GLN A 145 -9.04 -11.07 25.13
C GLN A 145 -8.94 -11.07 26.66
N LYS A 146 -8.04 -11.89 27.23
CA LYS A 146 -7.78 -11.91 28.67
C LYS A 146 -7.03 -10.67 29.14
N LYS A 147 -6.19 -10.07 28.29
CA LYS A 147 -5.42 -8.87 28.61
C LYS A 147 -6.26 -7.61 28.36
N LYS A 148 -6.43 -6.80 29.40
CA LYS A 148 -7.04 -5.47 29.30
C LYS A 148 -6.01 -4.48 28.74
N MET A 149 -5.84 -4.49 27.42
CA MET A 149 -4.99 -3.52 26.71
C MET A 149 -5.78 -2.23 26.38
N PRO A 150 -5.09 -1.09 26.23
CA PRO A 150 -5.67 0.09 25.59
C PRO A 150 -6.13 -0.23 24.16
N GLU A 151 -7.17 0.45 23.69
CA GLU A 151 -7.79 0.23 22.36
C GLU A 151 -6.76 0.28 21.22
N GLU A 152 -5.92 1.32 21.18
CA GLU A 152 -4.88 1.47 20.16
C GLU A 152 -3.87 0.29 20.12
N ALA A 153 -3.50 -0.24 21.29
CA ALA A 153 -2.59 -1.37 21.37
C ALA A 153 -3.28 -2.67 20.97
N ASN A 154 -4.54 -2.84 21.38
CA ASN A 154 -5.35 -4.00 21.04
C ASN A 154 -5.55 -4.11 19.52
N ASP A 155 -5.93 -3.01 18.87
CA ASP A 155 -6.15 -2.98 17.41
C ASP A 155 -4.88 -3.28 16.62
N LYS A 156 -3.72 -2.79 17.08
CA LYS A 156 -2.43 -3.09 16.45
C LYS A 156 -2.07 -4.56 16.60
N VAL A 157 -2.22 -5.14 17.80
CA VAL A 157 -1.91 -6.56 18.03
C VAL A 157 -2.85 -7.45 17.23
N LEU A 158 -4.14 -7.10 17.12
CA LEU A 158 -5.12 -7.85 16.34
C LEU A 158 -4.76 -7.87 14.84
N LYS A 159 -4.36 -6.72 14.28
CA LYS A 159 -3.85 -6.66 12.88
C LYS A 159 -2.61 -7.51 12.66
N GLU A 160 -1.68 -7.55 13.61
CA GLU A 160 -0.48 -8.38 13.49
C GLU A 160 -0.80 -9.88 13.65
N ILE A 161 -1.83 -10.24 14.42
CA ILE A 161 -2.34 -11.62 14.51
C ILE A 161 -2.98 -12.06 13.17
N GLU A 162 -3.82 -11.22 12.56
CA GLU A 162 -4.37 -11.48 11.21
C GLU A 162 -3.27 -11.59 10.14
N ARG A 163 -2.22 -10.77 10.27
CA ARG A 163 -1.05 -10.85 9.40
C ARG A 163 -0.31 -12.17 9.58
N LEU A 164 -0.16 -12.65 10.82
CA LEU A 164 0.52 -13.91 11.14
C LEU A 164 -0.15 -15.12 10.48
N GLU A 165 -1.49 -15.15 10.42
CA GLU A 165 -2.26 -16.23 9.76
C GLU A 165 -1.92 -16.38 8.27
N ASN A 166 -1.64 -15.25 7.61
CA ASN A 166 -1.38 -15.22 6.17
C ASN A 166 0.06 -15.61 5.82
N ILE A 167 1.02 -15.29 6.68
CA ILE A 167 2.44 -15.54 6.46
C ILE A 167 2.73 -17.05 6.59
N PRO A 168 3.46 -17.67 5.64
CA PRO A 168 3.91 -19.06 5.78
C PRO A 168 4.76 -19.26 7.04
N SER A 169 4.51 -20.32 7.80
CA SER A 169 5.22 -20.65 9.06
C SER A 169 6.74 -20.78 8.90
N MET A 170 7.20 -21.19 7.72
CA MET A 170 8.62 -21.34 7.37
C MET A 170 9.34 -20.01 7.07
N SER A 171 8.61 -18.89 6.97
CA SER A 171 9.18 -17.57 6.68
C SER A 171 9.87 -16.97 7.92
N PRO A 172 11.04 -16.33 7.79
CA PRO A 172 11.65 -15.56 8.86
C PRO A 172 10.73 -14.47 9.43
N GLU A 173 9.89 -13.87 8.58
CA GLU A 173 8.92 -12.84 8.98
C GLU A 173 7.89 -13.37 9.98
N HIS A 174 7.49 -14.64 9.85
CA HIS A 174 6.56 -15.26 10.79
C HIS A 174 7.13 -15.27 12.21
N SER A 175 8.42 -15.58 12.36
CA SER A 175 9.11 -15.57 13.65
C SER A 175 9.16 -14.17 14.27
N TYR A 176 9.44 -13.15 13.46
CA TYR A 176 9.49 -11.76 13.94
C TYR A 176 8.12 -11.25 14.42
N VAL A 177 7.07 -11.46 13.61
CA VAL A 177 5.71 -11.03 13.95
C VAL A 177 5.19 -11.78 15.18
N ARG A 178 5.43 -13.09 15.25
CA ARG A 178 5.10 -13.89 16.43
C ARG A 178 5.79 -13.36 17.69
N THR A 179 7.10 -13.12 17.62
CA THR A 179 7.86 -12.58 18.76
C THR A 179 7.32 -11.22 19.20
N TYR A 180 6.96 -10.36 18.24
CA TYR A 180 6.35 -9.06 18.54
C TYR A 180 5.00 -9.21 19.26
N VAL A 181 4.11 -10.07 18.76
CA VAL A 181 2.81 -10.33 19.39
C VAL A 181 2.98 -10.93 20.79
N GLU A 182 3.88 -11.90 20.96
CA GLU A 182 4.20 -12.49 22.26
C GLU A 182 4.73 -11.43 23.25
N LEU A 183 5.65 -10.56 22.82
CA LEU A 183 6.14 -9.45 23.65
C LEU A 183 5.01 -8.50 24.08
N MET A 184 4.14 -8.11 23.15
CA MET A 184 2.99 -7.25 23.45
C MET A 184 2.02 -7.91 24.43
N LEU A 185 1.84 -9.24 24.29
CA LEU A 185 1.06 -10.06 25.21
C LEU A 185 1.76 -10.29 26.55
N ASP A 186 3.07 -10.13 26.68
CA ASP A 186 3.79 -10.27 27.95
C ASP A 186 3.79 -8.98 28.77
N VAL A 187 3.72 -7.81 28.11
CA VAL A 187 3.70 -6.51 28.79
C VAL A 187 2.53 -6.40 29.80
N PRO A 188 2.76 -5.98 31.05
CA PRO A 188 1.72 -5.83 32.07
C PRO A 188 0.91 -4.54 31.88
N TRP A 189 -0.01 -4.49 30.91
CA TRP A 189 -0.81 -3.31 30.57
C TRP A 189 -1.69 -2.79 31.71
N SER A 190 -2.52 -3.68 32.27
CA SER A 190 -3.49 -3.34 33.33
C SER A 190 -3.10 -3.89 34.70
N GLU A 191 -2.02 -4.65 34.78
CA GLU A 191 -1.54 -5.24 36.04
C GLU A 191 -0.67 -4.23 36.79
N LYS A 192 -1.13 -3.83 37.98
CA LYS A 192 -0.42 -2.88 38.84
C LYS A 192 -0.28 -3.45 40.24
N THR A 193 0.90 -3.30 40.82
CA THR A 193 1.10 -3.57 42.25
C THR A 193 0.42 -2.49 43.08
N LYS A 194 -0.20 -2.89 44.20
CA LYS A 194 -0.79 -1.96 45.15
C LYS A 194 0.33 -1.36 46.01
N ASP A 195 0.47 -0.04 45.94
CA ASP A 195 1.48 0.68 46.73
C ASP A 195 1.11 0.69 48.22
N VAL A 196 2.07 0.31 49.07
CA VAL A 196 1.94 0.43 50.53
C VAL A 196 2.73 1.66 51.00
N LEU A 197 2.03 2.79 51.15
CA LEU A 197 2.63 4.07 51.57
C LEU A 197 2.57 4.26 53.10
N ASN A 198 3.30 3.40 53.82
CA ASN A 198 3.44 3.49 55.29
C ASN A 198 4.86 3.94 55.67
N LEU A 199 4.98 5.21 56.08
CA LEU A 199 6.26 5.83 56.47
C LEU A 199 6.93 5.15 57.66
N LYS A 200 6.15 4.68 58.65
CA LYS A 200 6.70 3.97 59.82
C LYS A 200 7.34 2.64 59.40
N LYS A 201 6.66 1.91 58.50
CA LYS A 201 7.18 0.66 57.93
C LYS A 201 8.41 0.91 57.07
N ALA A 202 8.38 1.97 56.25
CA ALA A 202 9.52 2.35 55.42
C ALA A 202 10.76 2.70 56.26
N LYS A 203 10.60 3.48 57.34
CA LYS A 203 11.68 3.80 58.28
C LYS A 203 12.31 2.53 58.87
N LYS A 204 11.49 1.61 59.41
CA LYS A 204 11.98 0.33 59.96
C LYS A 204 12.76 -0.51 58.94
N ILE A 205 12.30 -0.56 57.69
CA ILE A 205 12.98 -1.33 56.63
C ILE A 205 14.31 -0.66 56.25
N LEU A 206 14.33 0.67 56.11
CA LEU A 206 15.55 1.41 55.79
C LEU A 206 16.59 1.31 56.92
N ASP A 207 16.15 1.38 58.17
CA ASP A 207 17.02 1.25 59.34
C ASP A 207 17.53 -0.17 59.55
N GLY A 208 16.76 -1.19 59.17
CA GLY A 208 17.19 -2.59 59.24
C GLY A 208 18.12 -3.00 58.10
N ASP A 209 17.89 -2.51 56.88
CA ASP A 209 18.69 -2.90 55.71
C ASP A 209 19.99 -2.06 55.56
N HIS A 210 20.09 -0.88 56.19
CA HIS A 210 21.24 0.03 56.07
C HIS A 210 21.66 0.61 57.42
N TYR A 211 22.93 0.46 57.78
CA TYR A 211 23.52 1.12 58.95
C TYR A 211 23.96 2.55 58.59
N ASP A 212 23.84 3.49 59.54
CA ASP A 212 24.14 4.93 59.33
C ASP A 212 23.23 5.57 58.24
N LEU A 213 23.66 6.65 57.59
CA LEU A 213 22.96 7.38 56.51
C LEU A 213 21.69 8.13 56.96
N GLU A 214 21.67 8.69 58.16
CA GLU A 214 20.49 9.40 58.71
C GLU A 214 19.96 10.49 57.77
N LYS A 215 20.85 11.31 57.20
CA LYS A 215 20.47 12.36 56.24
C LYS A 215 19.79 11.77 55.00
N VAL A 216 20.37 10.72 54.41
CA VAL A 216 19.82 10.10 53.18
C VAL A 216 18.48 9.42 53.46
N LYS A 217 18.38 8.68 54.57
CA LYS A 217 17.14 8.03 55.01
C LYS A 217 16.03 9.05 55.24
N THR A 218 16.34 10.18 55.88
CA THR A 218 15.39 11.28 56.10
C THR A 218 14.89 11.84 54.77
N HIS A 219 15.77 12.12 53.82
CA HIS A 219 15.39 12.59 52.48
C HIS A 219 14.53 11.58 51.71
N ILE A 220 14.80 10.27 51.83
CA ILE A 220 13.95 9.22 51.24
C ILE A 220 12.56 9.24 51.89
N LEU A 221 12.47 9.36 53.21
CA LEU A 221 11.19 9.44 53.92
C LEU A 221 10.40 10.70 53.53
N ASP A 222 11.06 11.85 53.37
CA ASP A 222 10.44 13.09 52.89
C ASP A 222 9.89 12.92 51.48
N TYR A 223 10.65 12.29 50.59
CA TYR A 223 10.19 11.97 49.24
C TYR A 223 8.94 11.08 49.25
N LEU A 224 8.92 10.05 50.10
CA LEU A 224 7.76 9.17 50.27
C LEU A 224 6.56 9.92 50.90
N ALA A 225 6.80 10.86 51.81
CA ALA A 225 5.77 11.67 52.44
C ALA A 225 5.11 12.61 51.42
N VAL A 226 5.90 13.30 50.60
CA VAL A 226 5.39 14.15 49.51
C VAL A 226 4.59 13.32 48.51
N ARG A 227 5.07 12.11 48.16
CA ARG A 227 4.35 11.19 47.27
C ARG A 227 3.03 10.70 47.86
N LYS A 228 2.96 10.50 49.18
CA LYS A 228 1.73 10.14 49.89
C LYS A 228 0.69 11.27 49.83
N LEU A 229 1.12 12.53 49.93
CA LEU A 229 0.25 13.71 49.90
C LEU A 229 -0.22 14.08 48.49
N LYS A 230 0.69 14.12 47.51
CA LYS A 230 0.37 14.53 46.12
C LYS A 230 -0.40 13.47 45.32
N GLY A 231 -0.48 12.23 45.83
CA GLY A 231 -1.14 11.13 45.13
C GLY A 231 -0.40 10.66 43.87
N LYS A 232 -1.05 9.81 43.07
CA LYS A 232 -0.44 9.15 41.88
C LYS A 232 -0.35 10.06 40.64
N ALA A 233 -1.01 11.22 40.65
CA ALA A 233 -1.24 12.02 39.45
C ALA A 233 -0.10 12.99 39.10
N THR A 234 0.81 13.29 40.03
CA THR A 234 1.85 14.29 39.79
C THR A 234 3.18 13.65 39.42
N LYS A 235 3.75 14.01 38.27
CA LYS A 235 5.13 13.71 37.88
C LYS A 235 6.08 14.38 38.91
N GLY A 236 6.49 13.62 39.92
CA GLY A 236 7.47 14.05 40.91
C GLY A 236 8.90 13.92 40.38
N PRO A 237 9.87 14.63 40.98
CA PRO A 237 11.28 14.46 40.64
C PRO A 237 11.74 13.02 40.90
N ILE A 238 12.60 12.48 40.04
CA ILE A 238 13.17 11.14 40.20
C ILE A 238 14.32 11.20 41.22
N LEU A 239 14.37 10.25 42.16
CA LEU A 239 15.48 10.14 43.10
C LEU A 239 16.75 9.68 42.36
N CYS A 240 17.80 10.49 42.44
CA CYS A 240 19.12 10.16 41.92
C CYS A 240 20.11 10.02 43.09
N PHE A 241 20.70 8.83 43.24
CA PHE A 241 21.73 8.58 44.24
C PHE A 241 23.12 8.74 43.62
N VAL A 242 23.87 9.74 44.08
CA VAL A 242 25.23 10.04 43.63
C VAL A 242 26.23 9.74 44.75
N GLY A 243 27.37 9.16 44.39
CA GLY A 243 28.43 8.82 45.35
C GLY A 243 29.46 7.87 44.75
N PRO A 244 30.52 7.51 45.49
CA PRO A 244 31.51 6.53 45.02
C PRO A 244 30.90 5.13 44.81
N PRO A 245 31.59 4.22 44.10
CA PRO A 245 31.17 2.82 44.01
C PRO A 245 31.21 2.17 45.41
N GLY A 246 30.34 1.18 45.65
CA GLY A 246 30.32 0.42 46.91
C GLY A 246 29.45 1.01 48.04
N VAL A 247 28.95 2.25 47.93
CA VAL A 247 28.16 2.90 49.01
C VAL A 247 26.69 2.45 49.13
N GLY A 248 26.31 1.30 48.56
CA GLY A 248 24.95 0.76 48.74
C GLY A 248 23.82 1.44 47.94
N LYS A 249 24.12 2.15 46.85
CA LYS A 249 23.09 2.83 46.02
C LYS A 249 22.02 1.86 45.48
N THR A 250 22.43 0.70 45.00
CA THR A 250 21.52 -0.33 44.48
C THR A 250 20.69 -0.97 45.60
N SER A 251 21.30 -1.23 46.76
CA SER A 251 20.60 -1.81 47.90
C SER A 251 19.59 -0.84 48.50
N LEU A 252 19.88 0.47 48.53
CA LEU A 252 18.89 1.50 48.90
C LEU A 252 17.65 1.46 48.00
N GLY A 253 17.85 1.34 46.68
CA GLY A 253 16.75 1.17 45.72
C GLY A 253 15.91 -0.08 46.01
N GLN A 254 16.54 -1.20 46.36
CA GLN A 254 15.86 -2.44 46.71
C GLN A 254 15.05 -2.31 48.01
N SER A 255 15.60 -1.67 49.05
CA SER A 255 14.90 -1.40 50.31
C SER A 255 13.70 -0.46 50.11
N ILE A 256 13.82 0.55 49.23
CA ILE A 256 12.69 1.41 48.85
C ILE A 256 11.59 0.58 48.18
N ALA A 257 11.93 -0.29 47.21
CA ALA A 257 10.96 -1.14 46.55
C ALA A 257 10.26 -2.10 47.53
N LYS A 258 11.02 -2.73 48.44
CA LYS A 258 10.53 -3.58 49.53
C LYS A 258 9.58 -2.81 50.46
N SER A 259 9.91 -1.57 50.80
CA SER A 259 9.07 -0.71 51.66
C SER A 259 7.72 -0.38 51.02
N LEU A 260 7.70 -0.19 49.69
CA LEU A 260 6.52 0.14 48.91
C LEU A 260 5.70 -1.08 48.50
N GLY A 261 6.24 -2.30 48.66
CA GLY A 261 5.63 -3.53 48.16
C GLY A 261 5.70 -3.67 46.63
N ARG A 262 6.69 -3.04 45.99
CA ARG A 262 6.88 -3.05 44.54
C ARG A 262 7.94 -4.08 44.14
N LYS A 263 7.80 -4.66 42.95
CA LYS A 263 8.87 -5.48 42.34
C LYS A 263 10.06 -4.57 42.01
N PHE A 264 11.26 -5.02 42.34
CA PHE A 264 12.51 -4.31 42.03
C PHE A 264 13.12 -4.86 40.74
N ILE A 265 13.51 -3.98 39.84
CA ILE A 265 14.20 -4.31 38.59
C ILE A 265 15.41 -3.37 38.48
N ARG A 266 16.56 -3.92 38.11
CA ARG A 266 17.80 -3.16 37.87
C ARG A 266 18.09 -3.13 36.38
N MET A 267 18.27 -1.94 35.83
CA MET A 267 18.73 -1.71 34.45
C MET A 267 20.06 -0.97 34.50
N SER A 268 21.06 -1.47 33.78
CA SER A 268 22.35 -0.78 33.66
C SER A 268 22.31 0.18 32.47
N ILE A 269 22.66 1.44 32.70
CA ILE A 269 22.73 2.49 31.67
C ILE A 269 24.18 2.73 31.20
N GLY A 270 25.16 2.13 31.87
CA GLY A 270 26.56 2.24 31.49
C GLY A 270 26.82 1.63 30.12
N GLY A 271 27.41 2.41 29.21
CA GLY A 271 27.78 1.96 27.86
C GLY A 271 26.68 2.09 26.80
N ILE A 272 25.54 2.68 27.13
CA ILE A 272 24.52 3.04 26.13
C ILE A 272 25.03 4.26 25.34
N ARG A 273 25.27 4.10 24.04
CA ARG A 273 25.52 5.17 23.07
C ARG A 273 24.28 5.40 22.24
#